data_AF-A0A534HTW2-F1
#
_entry.id   AF-A0A534HTW2-F1
#
_cell.length_a   1.000
_cell.length_b   1.000
_cell.length_c   1.000
_cell.angle_alpha   90.00
_cell.angle_beta   90.00
_cell.angle_gamma   90.00
#
_symmetry.space_group_name_H-M   'P 1'
#
loop_
_entity.id
_entity.type
_entity.pdbx_description
1 polymer ?
#
loop_
_entity_poly.entity_id
_entity_poly.type
_entity_poly.pdbx_seq_one_letter_code
_entity_poly.pdbx_strand_id
1 'polypeptide(L)'
;MKVRGDVPEFAWPAHFVYTYAAKALAWLLDGHAFFREALLRRWPGFVHRSLLLTERIVEIPFALRALDLPRGSRVLDLGAKASPLPLFLSAQGLRVVAVDLSPFPIQGAGPDFVLADMRSPPFRSDAFDAAAIVSTLEHVGVGFYD
;
A
#
# COMPACT_ATOMS: atom_id res chain seq x y z
N MET A 1 17.45 -8.92 -8.99
CA MET A 1 16.77 -9.62 -10.11
C MET A 1 15.52 -8.82 -10.40
N LYS A 2 15.37 -8.33 -11.64
CA LYS A 2 14.32 -7.38 -12.08
C LYS A 2 12.92 -7.83 -11.63
N VAL A 3 12.29 -7.05 -10.74
CA VAL A 3 10.86 -7.14 -10.42
C VAL A 3 10.12 -6.71 -11.69
N ARG A 4 9.50 -7.66 -12.39
CA ARG A 4 8.80 -7.42 -13.66
C ARG A 4 7.32 -7.23 -13.36
N GLY A 5 6.85 -6.00 -13.60
CA GLY A 5 5.46 -5.72 -13.99
C GLY A 5 4.41 -6.01 -12.92
N ASP A 6 4.68 -5.62 -11.68
CA ASP A 6 3.66 -5.68 -10.63
C ASP A 6 2.49 -4.80 -11.07
N VAL A 7 1.30 -5.40 -11.11
CA VAL A 7 0.06 -4.65 -10.93
C VAL A 7 0.31 -3.72 -9.76
N PRO A 8 0.05 -2.40 -9.86
CA PRO A 8 0.39 -1.50 -8.78
C PRO A 8 -0.46 -1.87 -7.56
N GLU A 9 0.15 -2.63 -6.66
CA GLU A 9 -0.46 -3.15 -5.45
C GLU A 9 -0.07 -2.26 -4.28
N PHE A 10 -0.94 -2.22 -3.27
CA PHE A 10 -0.57 -1.64 -1.99
C PHE A 10 0.52 -2.48 -1.33
N ALA A 11 1.43 -1.82 -0.63
CA ALA A 11 2.41 -2.44 0.24
C ALA A 11 1.69 -3.04 1.47
N TRP A 12 1.13 -4.23 1.30
CA TRP A 12 0.40 -4.90 2.37
C TRP A 12 1.32 -5.31 3.52
N PRO A 13 0.89 -5.19 4.79
CA PRO A 13 1.66 -5.61 5.96
C PRO A 13 2.11 -7.07 5.95
N ALA A 14 1.31 -7.93 5.35
CA ALA A 14 1.55 -9.36 5.25
C ALA A 14 0.97 -9.89 3.96
N HIS A 15 1.75 -10.65 3.20
CA HIS A 15 1.28 -11.35 2.00
C HIS A 15 2.08 -12.63 1.76
N PHE A 16 1.46 -13.59 1.06
CA PHE A 16 2.13 -14.83 0.71
C PHE A 16 2.95 -14.67 -0.57
N VAL A 17 4.20 -15.11 -0.51
CA VAL A 17 5.07 -15.26 -1.67
C VAL A 17 5.25 -16.74 -1.95
N TYR A 18 5.16 -17.11 -3.23
CA TYR A 18 5.24 -18.48 -3.69
C TYR A 18 6.49 -18.68 -4.53
N THR A 19 7.20 -19.76 -4.28
CA THR A 19 8.33 -20.22 -5.09
C THR A 19 8.08 -21.63 -5.55
N TYR A 20 8.60 -21.98 -6.72
CA TYR A 20 8.31 -23.23 -7.40
C TYR A 20 9.61 -23.97 -7.68
N ALA A 21 9.61 -25.30 -7.49
CA ALA A 21 10.75 -26.15 -7.80
C ALA A 21 11.17 -26.00 -9.27
N ALA A 22 10.20 -25.93 -10.18
CA ALA A 22 10.43 -25.60 -11.58
C ALA A 22 10.15 -24.11 -11.84
N LYS A 23 11.19 -23.27 -11.72
CA LYS A 23 11.08 -21.81 -11.92
C LYS A 23 10.48 -21.40 -13.28
N ALA A 24 10.66 -22.22 -14.32
CA ALA A 24 10.08 -21.97 -15.64
C ALA A 24 8.54 -21.98 -15.65
N LEU A 25 7.91 -22.65 -14.69
CA LEU A 25 6.45 -22.72 -14.55
C LEU A 25 5.88 -21.64 -13.63
N ALA A 26 6.73 -20.80 -13.00
CA ALA A 26 6.29 -19.78 -12.06
C ALA A 26 5.27 -18.81 -12.69
N TRP A 27 5.56 -18.33 -13.90
CA TRP A 27 4.66 -17.39 -14.61
C TRP A 27 3.26 -17.97 -14.81
N LEU A 28 3.16 -19.29 -15.08
CA LEU A 28 1.89 -19.97 -15.31
C LEU A 28 1.07 -20.10 -14.01
N LEU A 29 1.74 -20.17 -12.86
CA LEU A 29 1.09 -20.41 -11.57
C LEU A 29 0.84 -19.12 -10.76
N ASP A 30 1.61 -18.06 -11.01
CA ASP A 30 1.48 -16.79 -10.29
C ASP A 30 0.13 -16.12 -10.56
N GLY A 31 -0.34 -16.13 -11.82
CA GLY A 31 -1.65 -15.61 -12.20
C GLY A 31 -2.84 -16.49 -11.82
N HIS A 32 -2.61 -17.68 -11.25
CA HIS A 32 -3.63 -18.72 -11.09
C HIS A 32 -3.70 -19.26 -9.66
N ALA A 33 -4.25 -18.46 -8.74
CA ALA A 33 -4.35 -18.79 -7.32
C ALA A 33 -4.98 -20.16 -7.03
N PHE A 34 -6.07 -20.50 -7.74
CA PHE A 34 -6.74 -21.79 -7.58
C PHE A 34 -5.82 -22.97 -7.92
N PHE A 35 -5.16 -22.92 -9.08
CA PHE A 35 -4.26 -24.00 -9.52
C PHE A 35 -3.05 -24.13 -8.60
N ARG A 36 -2.49 -23.02 -8.16
CA ARG A 36 -1.37 -22.99 -7.22
C ARG A 36 -1.71 -23.65 -5.89
N GLU A 37 -2.87 -23.33 -5.31
CA GLU A 37 -3.33 -23.93 -4.05
C GLU A 37 -3.66 -25.42 -4.22
N ALA A 38 -4.24 -25.82 -5.35
CA ALA A 38 -4.47 -27.23 -5.67
C ALA A 38 -3.14 -28.01 -5.77
N LEU A 39 -2.12 -27.42 -6.40
CA LEU A 39 -0.80 -28.02 -6.56
C LEU A 39 -0.04 -28.10 -5.23
N LEU A 40 -0.10 -27.06 -4.40
CA LEU A 40 0.48 -27.06 -3.05
C LEU A 40 -0.08 -28.20 -2.18
N ARG A 41 -1.41 -28.41 -2.23
CA ARG A 41 -2.07 -29.49 -1.50
C ARG A 41 -1.68 -30.88 -2.01
N ARG A 42 -1.49 -31.02 -3.33
CA ARG A 42 -1.18 -32.31 -3.95
C ARG A 42 0.30 -32.67 -3.83
N TRP A 43 1.20 -31.71 -4.02
CA TRP A 43 2.65 -31.86 -4.06
C TRP A 43 3.36 -30.73 -3.27
N PRO A 44 3.42 -30.83 -1.93
CA PRO A 44 3.94 -29.76 -1.08
C PRO A 44 5.44 -29.47 -1.28
N GLY A 45 6.21 -30.40 -1.86
CA GLY A 45 7.61 -30.17 -2.21
C GLY A 45 7.81 -29.37 -3.51
N PHE A 46 6.77 -29.17 -4.31
CA PHE A 46 6.86 -28.46 -5.58
C PHE A 46 6.58 -26.96 -5.44
N VAL A 47 5.64 -26.60 -4.55
CA VAL A 47 5.28 -25.21 -4.24
C VAL A 47 5.71 -24.90 -2.82
N HIS A 48 6.62 -23.95 -2.66
CA HIS A 48 7.00 -23.45 -1.35
C HIS A 48 6.32 -22.10 -1.11
N ARG A 49 5.50 -22.04 -0.05
CA ARG A 49 4.78 -20.84 0.37
C ARG A 49 5.47 -20.23 1.58
N SER A 50 5.79 -18.95 1.49
CA SER A 50 6.38 -18.16 2.58
C SER A 50 5.50 -16.95 2.89
N LEU A 51 5.43 -16.58 4.17
CA LEU A 51 4.78 -15.34 4.60
C LEU A 51 5.82 -14.23 4.60
N LEU A 52 5.63 -13.21 3.78
CA LEU A 52 6.43 -11.99 3.83
C LEU A 52 5.75 -10.99 4.76
N LEU A 53 6.49 -10.46 5.72
CA LEU A 53 6.09 -9.34 6.57
C LEU A 53 6.91 -8.12 6.20
N THR A 54 6.27 -6.97 6.13
CA THR A 54 6.91 -5.67 5.87
C THR A 54 6.88 -4.82 7.13
N GLU A 55 7.62 -3.71 7.13
CA GLU A 55 7.58 -2.67 8.17
C GLU A 55 6.16 -2.16 8.44
N ARG A 56 5.27 -2.25 7.44
CA ARG A 56 3.86 -1.87 7.54
C ARG A 56 3.10 -2.64 8.61
N ILE A 57 3.58 -3.80 9.05
CA ILE A 57 3.01 -4.55 10.18
C ILE A 57 3.07 -3.77 11.50
N VAL A 58 4.02 -2.83 11.62
CA VAL A 58 4.16 -1.94 12.78
C VAL A 58 3.69 -0.53 12.47
N GLU A 59 4.09 0.03 11.32
CA GLU A 59 3.81 1.44 10.97
C GLU A 59 2.31 1.73 10.88
N ILE A 60 1.54 0.84 10.26
CA ILE A 60 0.11 1.08 10.05
C ILE A 60 -0.66 1.04 11.38
N PRO A 61 -0.55 -0.01 12.23
CA PRO A 61 -1.20 0.01 13.53
C PRO A 61 -0.78 1.19 14.40
N PHE A 62 0.50 1.60 14.33
CA PHE A 62 0.98 2.79 15.03
C PHE A 62 0.28 4.06 14.56
N ALA A 63 0.23 4.29 13.24
CA ALA A 63 -0.43 5.46 12.65
C ALA A 63 -1.94 5.48 12.94
N LEU A 64 -2.62 4.33 12.79
CA LEU A 64 -4.05 4.19 13.10
C LEU A 64 -4.36 4.53 14.56
N ARG A 65 -3.48 4.12 15.49
CA ARG A 65 -3.64 4.45 16.92
C ARG A 65 -3.34 5.93 17.20
N ALA A 66 -2.37 6.53 16.51
CA ALA A 66 -2.03 7.93 16.69
C ALA A 66 -3.12 8.86 16.12
N LEU A 67 -3.81 8.43 15.06
CA LEU A 67 -4.92 9.14 14.42
C LEU A 67 -6.28 8.74 15.00
N ASP A 68 -6.37 8.64 16.32
CA ASP A 68 -7.63 8.41 17.03
C ASP A 68 -8.47 9.71 17.09
N LEU A 69 -9.07 10.04 15.95
CA LEU A 69 -9.85 11.26 15.73
C LEU A 69 -11.35 10.97 15.69
N PRO A 70 -12.20 11.97 16.01
CA PRO A 70 -13.64 11.85 15.80
C PRO A 70 -14.00 11.47 14.36
N ARG A 71 -15.04 10.65 14.20
CA ARG A 71 -15.58 10.31 12.87
C ARG A 71 -15.92 11.59 12.10
N GLY A 72 -15.56 11.62 10.83
CA GLY A 72 -15.75 12.79 9.97
C GLY A 72 -14.62 13.80 9.98
N SER A 73 -13.64 13.70 10.89
CA SER A 73 -12.42 14.51 10.86
C SER A 73 -11.69 14.35 9.53
N ARG A 74 -11.07 15.44 9.07
CA ARG A 74 -10.37 15.53 7.79
C ARG A 74 -8.89 15.23 8.01
N VAL A 75 -8.38 14.21 7.34
CA VAL A 75 -6.98 13.78 7.45
C VAL A 75 -6.31 13.86 6.09
N LEU A 76 -5.10 14.41 6.07
CA LEU A 76 -4.21 14.40 4.92
C LEU A 76 -3.20 13.27 5.06
N ASP A 77 -3.11 12.37 4.09
CA ASP A 77 -2.04 11.35 4.03
C ASP A 77 -1.09 11.66 2.86
N LEU A 78 0.20 11.85 3.17
CA LEU A 78 1.23 12.25 2.21
C LEU A 78 2.10 11.06 1.79
N GLY A 79 2.37 10.95 0.48
CA GLY A 79 3.17 9.85 -0.08
C GLY A 79 2.39 8.54 -0.14
N ALA A 80 1.09 8.64 -0.39
CA ALA A 80 0.14 7.56 -0.15
C ALA A 80 0.03 6.54 -1.30
N LYS A 81 0.75 6.68 -2.43
CA LYS A 81 0.54 5.89 -3.67
C LYS A 81 0.40 4.38 -3.42
N ALA A 82 1.32 3.82 -2.65
CA ALA A 82 1.39 2.39 -2.34
C ALA A 82 0.95 2.07 -0.90
N SER A 83 0.50 3.06 -0.13
CA SER A 83 0.10 2.84 1.26
C SER A 83 -1.36 2.40 1.33
N PRO A 84 -1.70 1.31 2.04
CA PRO A 84 -3.10 0.98 2.35
C PRO A 84 -3.66 1.80 3.52
N LEU A 85 -2.86 2.63 4.19
CA LEU A 85 -3.29 3.45 5.33
C LEU A 85 -4.52 4.34 5.04
N PRO A 86 -4.62 5.05 3.89
CA PRO A 86 -5.81 5.85 3.59
C PRO A 86 -7.09 5.03 3.60
N LEU A 87 -7.05 3.80 3.08
CA LEU A 87 -8.21 2.91 3.05
C LEU A 87 -8.67 2.55 4.46
N PHE A 88 -7.73 2.25 5.35
CA PHE A 88 -8.04 1.92 6.74
C PHE A 88 -8.60 3.11 7.51
N LEU A 89 -8.02 4.30 7.35
CA LEU A 89 -8.51 5.54 7.96
C LEU A 89 -9.92 5.89 7.44
N SER A 90 -10.18 5.75 6.14
CA SER A 90 -11.51 5.95 5.57
C SER A 90 -12.51 4.92 6.11
N ALA A 91 -12.12 3.65 6.27
CA ALA A 91 -12.98 2.62 6.85
C ALA A 91 -13.34 2.91 8.33
N GLN A 92 -12.47 3.61 9.07
CA GLN A 92 -12.77 4.11 10.42
C GLN A 92 -13.75 5.29 10.44
N GLY A 93 -14.12 5.83 9.26
CA GLY A 93 -15.06 6.93 9.10
C GLY A 93 -14.40 8.31 9.06
N LEU A 94 -13.08 8.38 8.85
CA LEU A 94 -12.37 9.64 8.63
C LEU A 94 -12.50 10.08 7.17
N ARG A 95 -12.47 11.40 6.93
CA ARG A 95 -12.47 11.99 5.59
C ARG A 95 -11.03 12.17 5.12
N VAL A 96 -10.52 11.19 4.39
CA VAL A 96 -9.10 11.12 4.03
C VAL A 96 -8.87 11.73 2.66
N VAL A 97 -7.88 12.61 2.56
CA VAL A 97 -7.29 13.04 1.29
C VAL A 97 -5.91 12.42 1.20
N ALA A 98 -5.71 11.53 0.23
CA ALA A 98 -4.45 10.85 -0.01
C ALA A 98 -3.71 11.56 -1.15
N VAL A 99 -2.50 12.04 -0.90
CA VAL A 99 -1.71 12.81 -1.85
C VAL A 99 -0.43 12.08 -2.21
N ASP A 100 -0.11 12.09 -3.50
CA ASP A 100 1.18 11.62 -4.00
C ASP A 100 1.60 12.39 -5.26
N LEU A 101 2.89 12.33 -5.60
CA LEU A 101 3.45 12.83 -6.85
C LEU A 101 3.21 11.88 -8.02
N SER A 102 2.82 10.63 -7.74
CA SER A 102 2.52 9.60 -8.72
C SER A 102 1.02 9.26 -8.77
N PRO A 103 0.50 8.84 -9.93
CA PRO A 103 -0.87 8.35 -10.02
C PRO A 103 -1.13 7.14 -9.12
N PHE A 104 -2.33 7.10 -8.53
CA PHE A 104 -2.78 6.00 -7.68
C PHE A 104 -3.27 4.80 -8.51
N PRO A 105 -3.15 3.57 -7.99
CA PRO A 105 -3.65 2.36 -8.66
C PRO A 105 -5.17 2.25 -8.72
N ILE A 106 -5.89 3.02 -7.89
CA ILE A 106 -7.34 2.94 -7.73
C ILE A 106 -7.99 4.34 -7.69
N GLN A 107 -9.28 4.39 -7.97
CA GLN A 107 -10.12 5.59 -7.81
C GLN A 107 -11.47 5.21 -7.17
N GLY A 108 -12.07 6.13 -6.42
CA GLY A 108 -13.45 6.00 -5.93
C GLY A 108 -13.68 5.02 -4.77
N ALA A 109 -12.64 4.67 -4.00
CA ALA A 109 -12.69 3.62 -2.98
C ALA A 109 -12.59 4.13 -1.52
N GLY A 110 -13.17 5.30 -1.23
CA GLY A 110 -13.20 5.90 0.12
C GLY A 110 -12.41 7.21 0.22
N PRO A 111 -11.06 7.19 0.15
CA PRO A 111 -10.25 8.40 0.17
C PRO A 111 -10.41 9.22 -1.11
N ASP A 112 -10.22 10.53 -0.98
CA ASP A 112 -10.01 11.44 -2.11
C ASP A 112 -8.54 11.36 -2.54
N PHE A 113 -8.26 10.72 -3.67
CA PHE A 113 -6.92 10.59 -4.23
C PHE A 113 -6.54 11.82 -5.05
N VAL A 114 -5.45 12.50 -4.69
CA VAL A 114 -5.02 13.75 -5.29
C VAL A 114 -3.58 13.62 -5.78
N LEU A 115 -3.37 13.83 -7.08
CA LEU A 115 -2.05 13.93 -7.67
C LEU A 115 -1.54 15.37 -7.48
N ALA A 116 -0.56 15.58 -6.60
CA ALA A 116 -0.03 16.91 -6.32
C ALA A 116 1.38 16.89 -5.74
N ASP A 117 2.11 17.99 -5.96
CA ASP A 117 3.38 18.28 -5.29
C ASP A 117 3.16 19.08 -4.01
N MET A 118 3.45 18.47 -2.88
CA MET A 118 3.22 19.08 -1.56
C MET A 118 4.25 20.14 -1.16
N ARG A 119 5.26 20.42 -2.01
CA ARG A 119 6.06 21.66 -1.92
C ARG A 119 5.25 22.90 -2.31
N SER A 120 4.14 22.72 -3.03
CA SER A 120 3.17 23.75 -3.40
C SER A 120 1.75 23.20 -3.24
N PRO A 121 1.28 23.00 -1.99
CA PRO A 121 0.07 22.23 -1.72
C PRO A 121 -1.19 22.90 -2.31
N PRO A 122 -2.10 22.13 -2.95
CA PRO A 122 -3.32 22.66 -3.58
C PRO A 122 -4.48 22.84 -2.57
N PHE A 123 -4.16 22.92 -1.28
CA PHE A 123 -5.16 22.99 -0.21
C PHE A 123 -5.07 24.34 0.49
N ARG A 124 -6.22 24.81 0.98
CA ARG A 124 -6.25 25.96 1.89
C ARG A 124 -5.49 25.65 3.18
N SER A 125 -4.93 26.66 3.82
CA SER A 125 -4.46 26.54 5.20
C SER A 125 -5.59 26.06 6.11
N ASP A 126 -5.23 25.28 7.14
CA ASP A 126 -6.18 24.72 8.12
C ASP A 126 -7.31 23.89 7.47
N ALA A 127 -7.03 23.24 6.34
CA ALA A 127 -7.98 22.36 5.66
C ALA A 127 -8.23 21.04 6.39
N PHE A 128 -7.27 20.61 7.22
CA PHE A 128 -7.20 19.28 7.82
C PHE A 128 -7.04 19.36 9.33
N ASP A 129 -7.64 18.40 10.03
CA ASP A 129 -7.54 18.27 11.48
C ASP A 129 -6.25 17.53 11.88
N ALA A 130 -5.70 16.70 10.99
CA ALA A 130 -4.42 16.01 11.16
C ALA A 130 -3.78 15.66 9.81
N ALA A 131 -2.49 15.29 9.86
CA ALA A 131 -1.76 14.76 8.72
C ALA A 131 -0.92 13.52 9.11
N ALA A 132 -0.80 12.58 8.18
CA ALA A 132 0.11 11.45 8.22
C ALA A 132 1.18 11.58 7.13
N ILE A 133 2.41 11.22 7.50
CA ILE A 133 3.55 11.15 6.58
C ILE A 133 4.32 9.88 6.97
N VAL A 134 4.00 8.76 6.32
CA VAL A 134 4.55 7.44 6.69
C VAL A 134 5.54 6.98 5.62
N SER A 135 6.82 6.91 5.98
CA SER A 135 7.93 6.49 5.10
C SER A 135 7.96 7.31 3.80
N THR A 136 7.98 8.64 3.96
CA THR A 136 7.81 9.62 2.86
C THR A 136 8.66 10.86 3.08
N LEU A 137 8.75 11.37 4.32
CA LEU A 137 9.41 12.64 4.62
C LEU A 137 10.88 12.66 4.17
N GLU A 138 11.56 11.54 4.30
CA GLU A 138 12.94 11.29 3.90
C GLU A 138 13.19 11.42 2.39
N HIS A 139 12.14 11.32 1.58
CA HIS A 139 12.22 11.43 0.12
C HIS A 139 11.82 12.82 -0.41
N VAL A 140 11.26 13.70 0.43
CA VAL A 140 10.79 15.01 -0.02
C VAL A 140 11.97 15.88 -0.45
N GLY A 141 11.95 16.33 -1.70
CA GLY A 141 12.99 17.19 -2.28
C GLY A 141 14.20 16.43 -2.83
N VAL A 142 14.26 15.11 -2.66
CA VAL A 142 15.26 14.25 -3.31
C VAL A 142 14.71 13.88 -4.69
N GLY A 143 15.43 14.23 -5.76
CA GLY A 143 14.93 14.13 -7.14
C GLY A 143 14.75 12.70 -7.69
N PHE A 144 14.87 11.67 -6.85
CA PHE A 144 14.69 10.28 -7.19
C PHE A 144 14.22 9.48 -5.98
N TYR A 145 13.58 8.35 -6.24
CA TYR A 145 13.18 7.32 -5.27
C TYR A 145 14.01 6.07 -5.61
N ASP A 146 14.68 5.47 -4.64
CA ASP A 146 15.33 4.16 -4.79
C ASP A 146 14.31 3.01 -4.61
#